data_AF-W2SVZ3-F1
#
_entry.id   AF-W2SVZ3-F1
#
_cell.length_a   1.000
_cell.length_b   1.000
_cell.length_c   1.000
_cell.angle_alpha   90.00
_cell.angle_beta   90.00
_cell.angle_gamma   90.00
#
_symmetry.space_group_name_H-M   'P 1'
#
loop_
_entity.id
_entity.type
_entity.pdbx_description
1 polymer ?
#
loop_
_entity_poly.entity_id
_entity_poly.type
_entity_poly.pdbx_seq_one_letter_code
_entity_poly.pdbx_strand_id
1 'polypeptide(L)'
;MGQMAMLVSDRLDNHSILRHIAYQIGFLFQSQDDVLDVFGDPKVTGKVGTDIQDGKCTWPSVRSVQKLHGTPELDDFKAGGPDIFEPSHYGEADPESVSRIKKLMHQLKLREEFANFEKRYSDKAGVKADIDRLPERLSTMRPVLHEAVDNLIDRKK
;
A
#
# COMPACT_ATOMS: atom_id res chain seq x y z
N MET A 1 -1.09 13.38 7.16
CA MET A 1 -1.95 14.13 8.12
C MET A 1 -2.99 13.28 8.86
N GLY A 2 -3.27 12.01 8.49
CA GLY A 2 -4.29 11.19 9.18
C GLY A 2 -3.80 10.33 10.37
N GLN A 3 -2.52 9.94 10.42
CA GLN A 3 -2.01 9.02 11.45
C GLN A 3 -1.93 9.64 12.86
N MET A 4 -1.90 10.97 12.98
CA MET A 4 -1.74 11.65 14.27
C MET A 4 -3.05 12.12 14.90
N ALA A 5 -4.10 12.42 14.12
CA ALA A 5 -5.34 12.95 14.69
C ALA A 5 -6.12 11.92 15.54
N MET A 6 -6.01 10.63 15.22
CA MET A 6 -6.63 9.56 16.03
C MET A 6 -5.82 9.24 17.30
N LEU A 7 -4.56 9.67 17.36
CA LEU A 7 -3.72 9.62 18.56
C LEU A 7 -4.11 10.72 19.59
N VAL A 8 -4.82 11.77 19.16
CA VAL A 8 -5.07 13.00 19.94
C VAL A 8 -6.30 12.92 20.87
N SER A 9 -7.05 11.82 20.87
CA SER A 9 -8.17 11.63 21.82
C SER A 9 -7.77 10.77 23.03
N ASP A 10 -6.66 11.12 23.69
CA ASP A 10 -6.32 10.96 25.13
C ASP A 10 -6.73 9.67 25.91
N ARG A 11 -7.10 8.58 25.24
CA ARG A 11 -7.70 7.36 25.84
C ARG A 11 -7.34 6.07 25.11
N LEU A 12 -6.26 6.06 24.33
CA LEU A 12 -5.85 4.88 23.56
C LEU A 12 -5.25 3.76 24.42
N ASP A 13 -4.94 4.02 25.70
CA ASP A 13 -4.27 3.05 26.56
C ASP A 13 -5.08 1.77 26.83
N ASN A 14 -6.38 1.73 26.49
CA ASN A 14 -7.26 0.58 26.75
C ASN A 14 -8.10 0.06 25.56
N HIS A 15 -7.84 0.48 24.32
CA HIS A 15 -8.68 0.09 23.17
C HIS A 15 -7.88 -0.48 22.00
N SER A 16 -7.46 -1.74 22.15
CA SER A 16 -6.81 -2.54 21.10
C SER A 16 -7.57 -2.52 19.75
N ILE A 17 -8.90 -2.46 19.79
CA ILE A 17 -9.77 -2.40 18.61
C ILE A 17 -9.60 -1.08 17.84
N LEU A 18 -9.54 0.07 18.54
CA LEU A 18 -9.34 1.36 17.87
C LEU A 18 -7.95 1.46 17.26
N ARG A 19 -6.93 0.97 17.98
CA ARG A 19 -5.57 0.86 17.43
C ARG A 19 -5.55 -0.03 16.17
N HIS A 20 -6.28 -1.13 16.18
CA HIS A 20 -6.39 -2.03 15.02
C HIS A 20 -7.00 -1.31 13.81
N ILE A 21 -8.15 -0.64 13.98
CA ILE A 21 -8.82 0.11 12.90
C ILE A 21 -7.91 1.23 12.38
N ALA A 22 -7.27 1.99 13.28
CA ALA A 22 -6.33 3.05 12.91
C ALA A 22 -5.17 2.51 12.07
N TYR A 23 -4.61 1.36 12.46
CA TYR A 23 -3.57 0.68 11.72
C TYR A 23 -4.06 0.25 10.33
N GLN A 24 -5.26 -0.32 10.24
CA GLN A 24 -5.83 -0.72 8.94
C GLN A 24 -6.02 0.48 7.99
N ILE A 25 -6.58 1.59 8.49
CA ILE A 25 -6.75 2.82 7.71
C ILE A 25 -5.38 3.36 7.26
N GLY A 26 -4.40 3.40 8.17
CA GLY A 26 -3.05 3.86 7.87
C GLY A 26 -2.35 2.97 6.83
N PHE A 27 -2.52 1.65 6.95
CA PHE A 27 -1.98 0.68 6.00
C PHE A 27 -2.60 0.85 4.60
N LEU A 28 -3.92 1.05 4.52
CA LEU A 28 -4.59 1.30 3.25
C LEU A 28 -4.09 2.60 2.61
N PHE A 29 -4.00 3.69 3.38
CA PHE A 29 -3.48 4.98 2.89
C PHE A 29 -2.06 4.86 2.35
N GLN A 30 -1.16 4.21 3.09
CA GLN A 30 0.23 4.06 2.64
C GLN A 30 0.31 3.18 1.40
N SER A 31 -0.45 2.07 1.37
CA SER A 31 -0.45 1.18 0.20
C SER A 31 -1.00 1.87 -1.07
N GLN A 32 -1.95 2.81 -0.92
CA GLN A 32 -2.41 3.65 -2.04
C GLN A 32 -1.29 4.58 -2.53
N ASP A 33 -0.56 5.24 -1.62
CA ASP A 33 0.54 6.14 -1.99
C ASP A 33 1.66 5.37 -2.72
N ASP A 34 2.03 4.20 -2.22
CA ASP A 34 3.01 3.29 -2.84
C ASP A 34 2.62 2.92 -4.30
N VAL A 35 1.34 2.62 -4.52
CA VAL A 35 0.84 2.27 -5.87
C VAL A 35 0.79 3.50 -6.77
N LEU A 36 0.48 4.68 -6.23
CA LEU A 36 0.52 5.93 -6.99
C LEU A 36 1.95 6.35 -7.33
N ASP A 37 2.92 6.05 -6.48
CA ASP A 37 4.33 6.32 -6.74
C ASP A 37 4.84 5.51 -7.94
N VAL A 38 4.44 4.24 -8.04
CA VAL A 38 4.81 3.36 -9.15
C VAL A 38 4.00 3.61 -10.43
N PHE A 39 2.67 3.72 -10.33
CA PHE A 39 1.76 3.70 -11.48
C PHE A 39 1.04 5.03 -11.77
N GLY A 40 1.22 6.03 -10.90
CA GLY A 40 0.60 7.35 -11.07
C GLY A 40 1.23 8.14 -12.21
N ASP A 41 0.41 8.95 -12.87
CA ASP A 41 0.90 9.92 -13.85
C ASP A 41 1.51 11.11 -13.08
N PRO A 42 2.81 11.44 -13.28
CA PRO A 42 3.44 12.60 -12.64
C PRO A 42 2.69 13.92 -12.83
N LYS A 43 1.93 14.06 -13.92
CA LYS A 43 1.09 15.25 -14.17
C LYS A 43 -0.10 15.36 -13.22
N VAL A 44 -0.58 14.22 -12.71
CA VAL A 44 -1.72 14.14 -11.79
C VAL A 44 -1.22 14.13 -10.35
N THR A 45 -0.18 13.35 -10.05
CA THR A 45 0.38 13.22 -8.70
C THR A 45 1.24 14.41 -8.29
N GLY A 46 1.74 15.20 -9.25
CA GLY A 46 2.63 16.34 -9.02
C GLY A 46 4.05 15.94 -8.61
N LYS A 47 4.36 14.64 -8.55
CA LYS A 47 5.69 14.10 -8.22
C LYS A 47 6.05 12.94 -9.16
N VAL A 48 7.34 12.82 -9.48
CA VAL A 48 7.88 11.60 -10.09
C VAL A 48 8.12 10.62 -8.95
N GLY A 49 7.52 9.44 -9.02
CA GLY A 49 7.74 8.40 -8.02
C GLY A 49 9.18 7.90 -8.03
N THR A 50 9.69 7.60 -6.82
CA THR A 50 11.07 7.18 -6.59
C THR A 50 11.22 5.81 -5.95
N ASP A 51 10.12 5.14 -5.62
CA ASP A 51 10.16 3.93 -4.81
C ASP A 51 10.96 2.78 -5.43
N ILE A 52 11.00 2.69 -6.76
CA ILE A 52 11.76 1.65 -7.49
C ILE A 52 13.26 1.88 -7.38
N GLN A 53 13.75 3.08 -7.73
CA GLN A 53 15.18 3.40 -7.65
C GLN A 53 15.68 3.48 -6.22
N ASP A 54 14.81 3.83 -5.26
CA ASP A 54 15.15 3.86 -3.84
C ASP A 54 15.12 2.46 -3.20
N GLY A 55 14.65 1.44 -3.94
CA GLY A 55 14.57 0.07 -3.46
C GLY A 55 13.60 -0.10 -2.29
N LYS A 56 12.57 0.74 -2.18
CA LYS A 56 11.70 0.75 -1.00
C LYS A 56 10.86 -0.51 -0.90
N CYS A 57 10.65 -0.97 0.33
CA CYS A 57 9.72 -2.06 0.67
C CYS A 57 8.29 -1.53 0.67
N THR A 58 7.69 -1.48 -0.51
CA THR A 58 6.34 -0.98 -0.78
C THR A 58 5.36 -2.10 -1.08
N TRP A 59 4.06 -1.84 -1.03
CA TRP A 59 3.03 -2.80 -1.44
C TRP A 59 3.29 -3.46 -2.82
N PRO A 60 3.55 -2.70 -3.91
CA PRO A 60 3.81 -3.31 -5.23
C PRO A 60 5.11 -4.12 -5.26
N SER A 61 6.15 -3.74 -4.52
CA SER A 61 7.41 -4.51 -4.46
C SER A 61 7.19 -5.89 -3.84
N VAL A 62 6.54 -5.95 -2.67
CA VAL A 62 6.27 -7.20 -1.95
C VAL A 62 5.36 -8.11 -2.78
N ARG A 63 4.33 -7.54 -3.42
CA ARG A 63 3.44 -8.31 -4.30
C ARG A 63 4.14 -8.82 -5.56
N SER A 64 5.09 -8.07 -6.11
CA SER A 64 5.90 -8.52 -7.24
C SER A 64 6.70 -9.75 -6.86
N VAL A 65 7.45 -9.68 -5.77
CA VAL A 65 8.27 -10.80 -5.25
C VAL A 65 7.42 -12.05 -5.01
N GLN A 66 6.23 -11.89 -4.43
CA GLN A 66 5.31 -13.02 -4.21
C GLN A 66 4.83 -13.68 -5.50
N LYS A 67 4.54 -12.90 -6.54
CA LYS A 67 4.07 -13.42 -7.84
C LYS A 67 5.19 -14.04 -8.68
N LEU A 68 6.38 -13.48 -8.58
CA LEU A 68 7.56 -13.95 -9.30
C LEU A 68 8.23 -15.14 -8.60
N HIS A 69 7.71 -15.57 -7.46
CA HIS A 69 8.25 -16.71 -6.74
C HIS A 69 8.31 -17.97 -7.64
N GLY A 70 9.52 -18.44 -7.92
CA GLY A 70 9.77 -19.60 -8.79
C GLY A 70 9.84 -19.28 -10.28
N THR A 71 9.88 -18.00 -10.67
CA THR A 71 10.09 -17.57 -12.05
C THR A 71 11.46 -16.91 -12.22
N PRO A 72 12.07 -16.97 -13.42
CA PRO A 72 13.38 -16.33 -13.68
C PRO A 72 13.36 -14.81 -13.48
N GLU A 73 12.23 -14.17 -13.73
CA GLU A 73 12.08 -12.72 -13.60
C GLU A 73 12.15 -12.23 -12.14
N LEU A 74 12.17 -13.14 -11.15
CA LEU A 74 12.47 -12.80 -9.77
C LEU A 74 13.90 -12.29 -9.58
N ASP A 75 14.83 -12.72 -10.42
CA ASP A 75 16.23 -12.31 -10.35
C ASP A 75 16.38 -10.81 -10.69
N ASP A 76 15.49 -10.25 -11.53
CA ASP A 76 15.41 -8.80 -11.77
C ASP A 76 15.10 -8.01 -10.46
N PHE A 77 14.39 -8.63 -9.52
CA PHE A 77 13.94 -8.03 -8.25
C PHE A 77 14.88 -8.31 -7.06
N LYS A 78 15.70 -9.35 -7.13
CA LYS A 78 16.58 -9.74 -6.05
C LYS A 78 17.99 -9.21 -6.31
N ALA A 79 18.53 -8.46 -5.34
CA ALA A 79 19.98 -8.36 -5.20
C ALA A 79 20.55 -9.78 -5.23
N GLY A 80 21.47 -10.01 -6.18
CA GLY A 80 21.99 -11.33 -6.53
C GLY A 80 22.19 -12.21 -5.31
N GLY A 81 21.65 -13.43 -5.37
CA GLY A 81 22.10 -14.48 -4.48
C GLY A 81 23.62 -14.65 -4.59
N PRO A 82 24.27 -15.30 -3.62
CA PRO A 82 25.74 -15.39 -3.56
C PRO A 82 26.43 -15.93 -4.83
N ASP A 83 25.68 -16.52 -5.76
CA ASP A 83 26.17 -17.17 -6.98
C ASP A 83 25.76 -16.48 -8.31
N ILE A 84 25.06 -15.34 -8.30
CA ILE A 84 24.47 -14.77 -9.53
C ILE A 84 25.16 -13.45 -9.92
N PHE A 85 25.83 -13.46 -11.07
CA PHE A 85 26.50 -12.31 -11.70
C PHE A 85 25.54 -11.33 -12.39
N GLU A 86 24.23 -11.55 -12.34
CA GLU A 86 23.24 -10.61 -12.88
C GLU A 86 22.90 -9.52 -11.85
N PRO A 87 23.03 -8.23 -12.21
CA PRO A 87 22.69 -7.13 -11.31
C PRO A 87 21.18 -7.07 -11.07
N SER A 88 20.79 -6.82 -9.82
CA SER A 88 19.40 -6.44 -9.51
C SER A 88 19.05 -5.17 -10.24
N HIS A 89 17.83 -5.09 -10.76
CA HIS A 89 17.30 -3.86 -11.34
C HIS A 89 16.44 -3.08 -10.34
N TYR A 90 16.01 -3.71 -9.24
CA TYR A 90 15.30 -3.04 -8.15
C TYR A 90 16.29 -2.35 -7.20
N GLY A 91 16.03 -1.10 -6.84
CA GLY A 91 16.95 -0.27 -6.04
C GLY A 91 18.08 0.37 -6.84
N GLU A 92 18.04 0.28 -8.17
CA GLU A 92 18.99 0.92 -9.06
C GLU A 92 18.43 2.22 -9.63
N ALA A 93 19.23 3.28 -9.60
CA ALA A 93 18.86 4.60 -10.12
C ALA A 93 18.93 4.70 -11.65
N ASP A 94 19.47 3.66 -12.31
CA ASP A 94 19.56 3.59 -13.77
C ASP A 94 18.15 3.58 -14.41
N PRO A 95 17.86 4.50 -15.36
CA PRO A 95 16.56 4.59 -16.00
C PRO A 95 16.11 3.33 -16.73
N GLU A 96 17.03 2.54 -17.29
CA GLU A 96 16.70 1.29 -17.97
C GLU A 96 16.26 0.23 -16.96
N SER A 97 16.95 0.13 -15.83
CA SER A 97 16.61 -0.73 -14.69
C SER A 97 15.24 -0.39 -14.11
N VAL A 98 14.98 0.90 -13.86
CA VAL A 98 13.66 1.38 -13.41
C VAL A 98 12.57 1.03 -14.41
N SER A 99 12.81 1.26 -15.71
CA SER A 99 11.86 0.95 -16.79
C SER A 99 11.55 -0.55 -16.87
N ARG A 100 12.57 -1.40 -16.72
CA ARG A 100 12.43 -2.86 -16.71
C ARG A 100 11.55 -3.33 -15.55
N ILE A 101 11.82 -2.88 -14.33
CA ILE A 101 10.98 -3.19 -13.17
C ILE A 101 9.55 -2.69 -13.37
N LYS A 102 9.37 -1.45 -13.84
CA LYS A 102 8.03 -0.89 -14.12
C LYS A 102 7.25 -1.76 -15.10
N LYS A 103 7.90 -2.19 -16.19
CA LYS A 103 7.30 -3.07 -17.20
C LYS A 103 6.89 -4.41 -16.59
N LEU A 104 7.75 -5.01 -15.77
CA LEU A 104 7.46 -6.26 -15.08
C LEU A 104 6.26 -6.10 -14.12
N MET A 105 6.24 -5.05 -13.31
CA MET A 105 5.11 -4.71 -12.43
C MET A 105 3.79 -4.49 -13.19
N HIS A 106 3.85 -3.91 -14.39
CA HIS A 106 2.70 -3.79 -15.29
C HIS A 106 2.23 -5.15 -15.82
N GLN A 107 3.14 -6.03 -16.24
CA GLN A 107 2.82 -7.38 -16.71
C GLN A 107 2.17 -8.24 -15.62
N LEU A 108 2.58 -8.05 -14.37
CA LEU A 108 1.99 -8.71 -13.19
C LEU A 108 0.59 -8.20 -12.82
N LYS A 109 0.08 -7.18 -13.52
CA LYS A 109 -1.24 -6.56 -13.32
C LYS A 109 -1.48 -6.08 -11.89
N LEU A 110 -0.43 -5.56 -11.25
CA LEU A 110 -0.50 -5.16 -9.83
C LEU A 110 -1.49 -4.04 -9.56
N ARG A 111 -1.72 -3.14 -10.54
CA ARG A 111 -2.74 -2.08 -10.43
C ARG A 111 -4.15 -2.65 -10.30
N GLU A 112 -4.49 -3.66 -11.09
CA GLU A 112 -5.79 -4.33 -11.04
C GLU A 112 -5.94 -5.13 -9.74
N GLU A 113 -4.87 -5.82 -9.32
CA GLU A 113 -4.87 -6.53 -8.05
C GLU A 113 -5.02 -5.60 -6.86
N PHE A 114 -4.36 -4.43 -6.91
CA PHE A 114 -4.50 -3.42 -5.87
C PHE A 114 -5.94 -2.89 -5.81
N ALA A 115 -6.59 -2.60 -6.94
CA ALA A 115 -7.99 -2.17 -6.94
C ALA A 115 -8.91 -3.22 -6.29
N ASN A 116 -8.68 -4.50 -6.56
CA ASN A 116 -9.40 -5.60 -5.91
C ASN A 116 -9.06 -5.75 -4.43
N PHE A 117 -7.82 -5.48 -4.03
CA PHE A 117 -7.40 -5.45 -2.63
C PHE A 117 -8.04 -4.26 -1.89
N GLU A 118 -7.93 -3.05 -2.40
CA GLU A 118 -8.50 -1.80 -1.86
C GLU A 118 -10.00 -1.95 -1.60
N LYS A 119 -10.76 -2.47 -2.58
CA LYS A 119 -12.18 -2.75 -2.42
C LYS A 119 -12.45 -3.76 -1.31
N ARG A 120 -11.79 -4.93 -1.33
CA ARG A 120 -12.03 -5.97 -0.31
C ARG A 120 -11.62 -5.54 1.10
N TYR A 121 -10.51 -4.81 1.20
CA TYR A 121 -9.94 -4.36 2.46
C TYR A 121 -10.82 -3.27 3.10
N SER A 122 -11.44 -2.42 2.30
CA SER A 122 -12.29 -1.34 2.79
C SER A 122 -13.76 -1.72 3.00
N ASP A 123 -14.29 -2.75 2.33
CA ASP A 123 -15.70 -3.12 2.38
C ASP A 123 -16.11 -3.82 3.70
N LYS A 124 -17.36 -4.31 3.76
CA LYS A 124 -18.00 -5.02 4.89
C LYS A 124 -17.33 -6.34 5.31
N ALA A 125 -16.22 -6.71 4.68
CA ALA A 125 -15.37 -7.84 5.08
C ALA A 125 -14.02 -7.40 5.68
N GLY A 126 -13.70 -6.10 5.66
CA GLY A 126 -12.46 -5.53 6.17
C GLY A 126 -12.72 -4.39 7.16
N VAL A 127 -12.12 -3.22 6.94
CA VAL A 127 -12.10 -2.11 7.92
C VAL A 127 -13.50 -1.71 8.37
N LYS A 128 -14.46 -1.59 7.45
CA LYS A 128 -15.85 -1.23 7.76
C LYS A 128 -16.52 -2.27 8.66
N ALA A 129 -16.20 -3.55 8.50
CA ALA A 129 -16.72 -4.62 9.35
C ALA A 129 -16.21 -4.49 10.80
N ASP A 130 -14.93 -4.15 10.96
CA ASP A 130 -14.32 -3.98 12.27
C ASP A 130 -14.84 -2.71 12.97
N ILE A 131 -15.13 -1.66 12.20
CA ILE A 131 -15.85 -0.46 12.69
C ILE A 131 -17.26 -0.84 13.18
N ASP A 132 -18.01 -1.64 12.42
CA ASP A 132 -19.36 -2.06 12.82
C ASP A 132 -19.37 -2.88 14.12
N ARG A 133 -18.29 -3.63 14.36
CA ARG A 133 -18.08 -4.44 15.58
C ARG A 133 -17.60 -3.64 16.79
N LEU A 134 -17.45 -2.32 16.68
CA LEU A 134 -17.06 -1.49 17.81
C LEU A 134 -18.03 -1.67 19.00
N PRO A 135 -17.53 -1.76 20.24
CA PRO A 135 -18.39 -1.83 21.43
C PRO A 135 -19.31 -0.62 21.53
N GLU A 136 -20.47 -0.77 22.19
CA GLU A 136 -21.50 0.28 22.25
C GLU A 136 -21.00 1.60 22.84
N ARG A 137 -20.07 1.55 23.79
CA ARG A 137 -19.40 2.76 24.33
C ARG A 137 -18.64 3.60 23.29
N LEU A 138 -18.36 3.03 22.12
CA LEU A 138 -17.69 3.67 20.99
C LEU A 138 -18.61 3.77 19.75
N SER A 139 -19.90 3.44 19.86
CA SER A 139 -20.82 3.41 18.72
C SER A 139 -20.96 4.78 18.05
N THR A 140 -20.80 5.86 18.81
CA THR A 140 -20.80 7.25 18.33
C THR A 140 -19.67 7.55 17.34
N MET A 141 -18.58 6.77 17.35
CA MET A 141 -17.45 6.95 16.42
C MET A 141 -17.67 6.24 15.09
N ARG A 142 -18.59 5.27 14.99
CA ARG A 142 -18.80 4.47 13.77
C ARG A 142 -19.03 5.36 12.52
N PRO A 143 -19.93 6.36 12.54
CA PRO A 143 -20.18 7.18 11.35
C PRO A 143 -18.94 7.94 10.89
N VAL A 144 -18.18 8.50 11.84
CA VAL A 144 -16.95 9.27 11.56
C VAL A 144 -15.87 8.37 10.94
N LEU A 145 -15.72 7.13 11.45
CA LEU A 145 -14.75 6.19 10.92
C LEU A 145 -15.16 5.65 9.54
N HIS A 146 -16.45 5.40 9.30
CA HIS A 146 -16.96 5.04 7.97
C HIS A 146 -16.68 6.15 6.96
N GLU A 147 -17.01 7.40 7.30
CA GLU A 147 -16.77 8.56 6.44
C GLU A 147 -15.26 8.75 6.16
N ALA A 148 -14.40 8.52 7.14
CA ALA A 148 -12.96 8.58 6.95
C ALA A 148 -12.45 7.52 5.95
N VAL A 149 -13.01 6.31 5.99
CA VAL A 149 -12.70 5.24 5.03
C VAL A 149 -13.24 5.57 3.64
N ASP A 150 -14.46 6.11 3.52
CA ASP A 150 -15.04 6.53 2.25
C ASP A 150 -14.21 7.62 1.57
N ASN A 151 -13.88 8.67 2.32
CA ASN A 151 -13.01 9.75 1.85
C ASN A 151 -11.62 9.27 1.41
N LEU A 152 -11.13 8.17 2.01
CA LEU A 152 -9.86 7.56 1.63
C LEU A 152 -9.94 6.81 0.29
N ILE A 153 -11.05 6.13 0.03
CA ILE A 153 -11.28 5.40 -1.23
C ILE A 153 -11.58 6.37 -2.37
N ASP A 154 -12.42 7.37 -2.11
CA ASP A 154 -12.87 8.35 -3.10
C ASP A 154 -11.88 9.49 -3.33
N ARG A 155 -10.72 9.45 -2.65
CA ARG A 155 -9.65 10.43 -2.82
C ARG A 155 -9.29 10.51 -4.30
N LYS A 156 -9.42 11.71 -4.88
CA LYS A 156 -8.97 11.98 -6.26
C LYS A 156 -7.49 11.61 -6.37
N LYS A 157 -7.22 10.57 -7.16
CA LYS A 157 -5.91 10.01 -7.48
C LYS A 157 -5.24 10.84 -8.57
#